data_AF-A0A4R6H405-F1
#
_entry.id   AF-A0A4R6H405-F1
#
_cell.length_a   1.000
_cell.length_b   1.000
_cell.length_c   1.000
_cell.angle_alpha   90.00
_cell.angle_beta   90.00
_cell.angle_gamma   90.00
#
_symmetry.space_group_name_H-M   'P 1'
#
loop_
_entity.id
_entity.type
_entity.pdbx_description
1 polymer ?
#
loop_
_entity_poly.entity_id
_entity_poly.type
_entity_poly.pdbx_seq_one_letter_code
_entity_poly.pdbx_strand_id
1 'polypeptide(L)'
;MPKGQAQTTWLPELKVILENRWNSKMSIKQHFDLVDDLNKALSQIRTDLNIQPPMMWCPNCQKRHRSKFTDISITAMYYALKRFELCDKDEFNKLQRDWKKYSTSENIDIYGKKNDRQENYNKKGLKKSTTAQR
;
A
#
# COMPACT_ATOMS: atom_id res chain seq x y z
N MET A 1 5.79 -15.57 23.12
CA MET A 1 6.19 -14.78 21.93
C MET A 1 7.57 -14.18 22.16
N PRO A 2 8.58 -14.46 21.32
CA PRO A 2 9.86 -13.77 21.40
C PRO A 2 9.66 -12.27 21.17
N LYS A 3 10.36 -11.44 21.96
CA LYS A 3 10.29 -9.97 21.89
C LYS A 3 10.72 -9.51 20.49
N GLY A 4 9.79 -8.98 19.69
CA GLY A 4 10.08 -8.35 18.38
C GLY A 4 9.22 -8.82 17.20
N GLN A 5 8.59 -10.00 17.27
CA GLN A 5 7.72 -10.48 16.17
C GLN A 5 6.47 -9.62 15.97
N ALA A 6 5.93 -9.05 17.05
CA ALA A 6 4.73 -8.22 17.01
C ALA A 6 4.88 -6.93 16.16
N GLN A 7 6.12 -6.51 15.87
CA GLN A 7 6.40 -5.30 15.07
C GLN A 7 6.87 -5.60 13.64
N THR A 8 7.13 -6.86 13.29
CA THR A 8 7.68 -7.19 11.98
C THR A 8 6.54 -7.50 11.01
N THR A 9 6.37 -6.68 9.97
CA THR A 9 5.33 -6.87 8.93
C THR A 9 5.58 -8.12 8.09
N TRP A 10 6.84 -8.51 7.89
CA TRP A 10 7.22 -9.63 7.02
C TRP A 10 7.46 -10.90 7.82
N LEU A 11 6.39 -11.64 8.07
CA LEU A 11 6.41 -12.95 8.73
C LEU A 11 6.74 -14.06 7.72
N PRO A 12 7.24 -15.23 8.15
CA PRO A 12 7.60 -16.34 7.26
C PRO A 12 6.46 -16.76 6.32
N GLU A 13 5.22 -16.76 6.80
CA GLU A 13 4.03 -17.13 6.03
C GLU A 13 3.80 -16.18 4.84
N LEU A 14 4.04 -14.88 5.03
CA LEU A 14 3.94 -13.89 3.96
C LEU A 14 5.05 -14.05 2.92
N LYS A 15 6.25 -14.46 3.37
CA LYS A 15 7.35 -14.78 2.45
C LYS A 15 6.97 -15.96 1.55
N VAL A 16 6.37 -17.02 2.10
CA VAL A 16 5.90 -18.17 1.31
C VAL A 16 4.83 -17.77 0.28
N ILE A 17 3.90 -16.88 0.64
CA ILE A 17 2.90 -16.35 -0.31
C ILE A 17 3.59 -15.56 -1.44
N LEU A 18 4.57 -14.72 -1.11
CA LEU A 18 5.35 -14.00 -2.09
C LEU A 18 6.08 -14.97 -3.05
N GLU A 19 6.82 -15.94 -2.52
CA GLU A 19 7.58 -16.92 -3.32
C GLU A 19 6.67 -17.73 -4.27
N ASN A 20 5.49 -18.13 -3.81
CA ASN A 20 4.59 -18.96 -4.59
C ASN A 20 3.80 -18.19 -5.66
N ARG A 21 3.44 -16.94 -5.37
CA ARG A 21 2.51 -16.18 -6.22
C ARG A 21 3.20 -15.10 -7.07
N TRP A 22 4.38 -14.64 -6.67
CA TRP A 22 5.11 -13.62 -7.41
C TRP A 22 5.53 -14.14 -8.78
N ASN A 23 5.32 -13.31 -9.80
CA ASN A 23 5.81 -13.56 -11.15
C ASN A 23 6.13 -12.21 -11.83
N SER A 24 7.33 -12.10 -12.41
CA SER A 24 7.82 -10.87 -13.05
C SER A 24 6.98 -10.39 -14.24
N LYS A 25 6.10 -11.25 -14.79
CA LYS A 25 5.20 -10.93 -15.89
C LYS A 25 3.82 -10.44 -15.42
N MET A 26 3.57 -10.34 -14.11
CA MET A 26 2.30 -9.85 -13.58
C MET A 26 2.06 -8.38 -13.97
N SER A 27 0.79 -8.06 -14.21
CA SER A 27 0.35 -6.68 -14.37
C SER A 27 0.26 -5.97 -13.03
N ILE A 28 0.26 -4.64 -13.04
CA ILE A 28 0.13 -3.83 -11.81
C ILE A 28 -1.21 -4.09 -11.09
N LYS A 29 -2.28 -4.44 -11.82
CA LYS A 29 -3.54 -4.87 -11.21
C LYS A 29 -3.36 -6.16 -10.40
N GLN A 30 -2.67 -7.14 -10.97
CA GLN A 30 -2.35 -8.39 -10.27
C GLN A 30 -1.38 -8.18 -9.10
N HIS A 31 -0.54 -7.15 -9.14
CA HIS A 31 0.26 -6.75 -7.98
C HIS A 31 -0.63 -6.31 -6.81
N PHE A 32 -1.71 -5.58 -7.06
CA PHE A 32 -2.68 -5.23 -6.02
C PHE A 32 -3.43 -6.46 -5.50
N ASP A 33 -3.82 -7.40 -6.37
CA ASP A 33 -4.42 -8.65 -5.92
C ASP A 33 -3.48 -9.43 -4.98
N LEU A 34 -2.16 -9.38 -5.22
CA LEU A 34 -1.15 -9.97 -4.34
C LEU A 34 -1.01 -9.21 -3.03
N VAL A 35 -1.02 -7.88 -3.07
CA VAL A 35 -1.06 -7.05 -1.85
C VAL A 35 -2.29 -7.36 -0.99
N ASP A 36 -3.46 -7.54 -1.60
CA ASP A 36 -4.69 -7.89 -0.89
C ASP A 36 -4.60 -9.25 -0.21
N ASP A 37 -4.07 -10.26 -0.89
CA ASP A 37 -3.89 -11.59 -0.30
C ASP A 37 -2.85 -11.59 0.83
N LEU A 38 -1.77 -10.83 0.69
CA LEU A 38 -0.81 -10.60 1.78
C LEU A 38 -1.46 -9.91 2.98
N ASN A 39 -2.30 -8.90 2.75
CA ASN A 39 -3.00 -8.20 3.83
C ASN A 39 -4.04 -9.08 4.53
N LYS A 40 -4.77 -9.94 3.80
CA LYS A 40 -5.68 -10.92 4.39
C LYS A 40 -4.92 -11.90 5.28
N ALA A 41 -3.83 -12.48 4.77
CA ALA A 41 -2.99 -13.40 5.53
C ALA A 41 -2.40 -12.73 6.78
N LEU A 42 -1.89 -11.50 6.64
CA LEU A 42 -1.35 -10.73 7.76
C LEU A 42 -2.41 -10.43 8.83
N SER A 43 -3.63 -10.11 8.41
CA SER A 43 -4.76 -9.90 9.33
C SER A 43 -5.13 -11.18 10.08
N GLN A 44 -5.13 -12.32 9.38
CA GLN A 44 -5.40 -13.62 9.98
C GLN A 44 -4.35 -13.96 11.03
N ILE A 45 -3.06 -13.85 10.69
CA ILE A 45 -1.96 -14.13 11.61
C ILE A 45 -2.01 -13.22 12.85
N ARG A 46 -2.30 -11.93 12.67
CA ARG A 46 -2.47 -10.99 13.79
C ARG A 46 -3.62 -11.41 14.71
N THR A 47 -4.71 -11.92 14.15
CA THR A 47 -5.87 -12.40 14.91
C THR A 47 -5.53 -13.67 15.68
N ASP A 48 -4.92 -14.66 15.01
CA ASP A 48 -4.55 -15.95 15.60
C ASP A 48 -3.54 -15.79 16.75
N LEU A 49 -2.60 -14.86 16.59
CA LEU A 49 -1.58 -14.55 17.59
C LEU A 49 -2.05 -13.55 18.65
N ASN A 50 -3.32 -13.11 18.59
CA ASN A 50 -3.90 -12.05 19.43
C ASN A 50 -2.98 -10.82 19.54
N ILE A 51 -2.37 -10.43 18.42
CA ILE A 51 -1.51 -9.25 18.34
C ILE A 51 -2.42 -8.03 18.43
N GLN A 52 -2.04 -7.10 19.30
CA GLN A 52 -2.75 -5.83 19.48
C GLN A 52 -1.95 -4.70 18.84
N PRO A 53 -2.60 -3.74 18.15
CA PRO A 53 -1.90 -2.60 17.59
C PRO A 53 -1.32 -1.69 18.69
N PRO A 54 -0.26 -0.92 18.37
CA PRO A 54 0.41 -0.08 19.36
C PRO A 54 -0.53 1.00 19.92
N MET A 55 -0.27 1.44 21.15
CA MET A 55 -0.97 2.60 21.71
C MET A 55 -0.34 3.88 21.17
N MET A 56 -1.17 4.76 20.65
CA MET A 56 -0.82 6.11 20.27
C MET A 56 -1.45 7.13 21.22
N TRP A 57 -0.76 8.25 21.43
CA TRP A 57 -1.34 9.41 22.12
C TRP A 57 -2.13 10.23 21.11
N CYS A 58 -3.38 10.57 21.45
CA CYS A 58 -4.17 11.49 20.64
C CYS A 58 -4.16 12.88 21.29
N PRO A 59 -3.65 13.91 20.59
CA PRO A 59 -3.61 15.27 21.14
C PRO A 59 -4.99 15.92 21.25
N ASN A 60 -5.97 15.49 20.44
CA ASN A 60 -7.31 16.08 20.42
C ASN A 60 -8.14 15.69 21.66
N CYS A 61 -8.13 14.40 22.03
CA CYS A 61 -8.89 13.91 23.17
C CYS A 61 -8.02 13.71 24.44
N GLN A 62 -6.71 13.95 24.35
CA GLN A 62 -5.73 13.79 25.44
C GLN A 62 -5.77 12.42 26.11
N LYS A 63 -5.95 11.36 25.32
CA LYS A 63 -6.00 9.96 25.79
C LYS A 63 -5.17 9.05 24.90
N ARG A 64 -4.77 7.90 25.46
CA ARG A 64 -4.12 6.81 24.72
C ARG A 64 -5.18 5.98 24.01
N HIS A 65 -5.03 5.81 22.71
CA HIS A 65 -5.88 4.95 21.88
C HIS A 65 -5.05 3.89 21.17
N ARG A 66 -5.67 2.77 20.84
CA ARG A 66 -5.08 1.79 19.94
C ARG A 66 -5.00 2.41 18.54
N SER A 67 -3.84 2.33 17.90
CA SER A 67 -3.70 2.73 16.50
C SER A 67 -4.38 1.68 15.60
N LYS A 68 -4.50 1.99 14.31
CA LYS A 68 -4.74 0.95 13.30
C LYS A 68 -3.44 0.17 13.09
N PHE A 69 -3.55 -1.09 12.67
CA PHE A 69 -2.43 -1.78 12.04
C PHE A 69 -2.04 -1.09 10.73
N THR A 70 -0.75 -1.16 10.41
CA THR A 70 -0.24 -0.81 9.09
C THR A 70 -0.50 -1.96 8.13
N ASP A 71 -1.12 -1.62 6.99
CA ASP A 71 -1.35 -2.53 5.87
C ASP A 71 -0.12 -2.53 4.95
N ILE A 72 0.11 -3.63 4.25
CA ILE A 72 1.14 -3.74 3.22
C ILE A 72 0.68 -2.90 2.01
N SER A 73 1.53 -2.00 1.55
CA SER A 73 1.35 -1.24 0.31
C SER A 73 2.04 -1.93 -0.87
N ILE A 74 1.70 -1.55 -2.11
CA ILE A 74 2.38 -2.05 -3.31
C ILE A 74 3.89 -1.74 -3.28
N THR A 75 4.27 -0.57 -2.75
CA THR A 75 5.67 -0.19 -2.59
C THR A 75 6.38 -1.04 -1.56
N ALA A 76 5.74 -1.33 -0.42
CA ALA A 76 6.28 -2.22 0.61
C ALA A 76 6.51 -3.63 0.05
N MET A 77 5.58 -4.13 -0.76
CA MET A 77 5.72 -5.41 -1.46
C MET A 77 6.96 -5.42 -2.36
N TYR A 78 7.19 -4.39 -3.18
CA TYR A 78 8.38 -4.33 -4.04
C TYR A 78 9.69 -4.33 -3.25
N TYR A 79 9.74 -3.60 -2.13
CA TYR A 79 10.92 -3.65 -1.25
C TYR A 79 11.13 -5.03 -0.65
N ALA A 80 10.06 -5.78 -0.37
CA ALA A 80 10.15 -7.15 0.12
C ALA A 80 10.67 -8.11 -0.93
N LEU A 81 10.20 -7.99 -2.19
CA LEU A 81 10.74 -8.78 -3.29
C LEU A 81 12.26 -8.61 -3.41
N LYS A 82 12.74 -7.36 -3.36
CA LYS A 82 14.18 -7.07 -3.36
C LYS A 82 14.88 -7.63 -2.12
N ARG A 83 14.29 -7.48 -0.94
CA ARG A 83 14.84 -7.97 0.33
C ARG A 83 14.97 -9.49 0.37
N PHE A 84 14.03 -10.19 -0.27
CA PHE A 84 14.00 -11.65 -0.35
C PHE A 84 14.65 -12.20 -1.62
N GLU A 85 15.31 -11.35 -2.40
CA GLU A 85 16.02 -11.73 -3.62
C GLU A 85 15.10 -12.42 -4.66
N LEU A 86 13.80 -12.08 -4.63
CA LEU A 86 12.78 -12.55 -5.59
C LEU A 86 12.72 -11.70 -6.87
N CYS A 87 13.42 -10.57 -6.85
CA CYS A 87 13.68 -9.75 -8.03
C CYS A 87 15.11 -9.18 -7.96
N ASP A 88 15.70 -8.96 -9.13
CA ASP A 88 16.99 -8.28 -9.21
C ASP A 88 16.84 -6.75 -9.09
N LYS A 89 17.97 -6.04 -9.09
CA LYS A 89 18.00 -4.58 -8.96
C LYS A 89 17.32 -3.86 -10.12
N ASP A 90 17.44 -4.39 -11.34
CA ASP A 90 16.92 -3.75 -12.55
C ASP A 90 15.41 -3.96 -12.66
N GLU A 91 14.93 -5.15 -12.30
CA GLU A 91 13.53 -5.48 -12.14
C GLU A 91 12.89 -4.62 -11.04
N PHE A 92 13.50 -4.50 -9.86
CA PHE A 92 13.02 -3.62 -8.80
C PHE A 92 12.87 -2.16 -9.28
N ASN A 93 13.88 -1.63 -9.97
CA ASN A 93 13.84 -0.28 -10.53
C ASN A 93 12.77 -0.14 -11.62
N LYS A 94 12.52 -1.20 -12.40
CA LYS A 94 11.43 -1.24 -13.39
C LYS A 94 10.06 -1.22 -12.71
N LEU A 95 9.84 -2.05 -11.68
CA LEU A 95 8.60 -2.08 -10.90
C LEU A 95 8.26 -0.71 -10.31
N GLN A 96 9.24 -0.01 -9.73
CA GLN A 96 9.04 1.34 -9.19
C GLN A 96 8.66 2.35 -10.28
N ARG A 97 9.31 2.30 -11.44
CA ARG A 97 9.02 3.19 -12.58
C ARG A 97 7.63 2.93 -13.15
N ASP A 98 7.28 1.68 -13.37
CA ASP A 98 5.99 1.29 -13.96
C ASP A 98 4.84 1.59 -13.00
N TRP A 99 5.03 1.34 -11.69
CA TRP A 99 4.10 1.79 -10.66
C TRP A 99 3.89 3.30 -10.67
N LYS A 100 4.96 4.10 -10.73
CA LYS A 100 4.82 5.57 -10.74
C LYS A 100 3.98 6.04 -11.94
N LYS A 101 4.23 5.48 -13.13
CA LYS A 101 3.43 5.78 -14.34
C LYS A 101 1.96 5.41 -14.14
N TYR A 102 1.69 4.20 -13.68
CA TYR A 102 0.32 3.69 -13.47
C TYR A 102 -0.44 4.47 -12.40
N SER A 103 0.20 4.79 -11.27
CA SER A 103 -0.43 5.58 -10.19
C SER A 103 -0.86 6.98 -10.65
N THR A 104 -0.10 7.58 -11.57
CA THR A 104 -0.39 8.89 -12.14
C THR A 104 -1.51 8.81 -13.18
N SER A 105 -1.49 7.79 -14.05
CA SER A 105 -2.52 7.62 -15.08
C SER A 105 -3.89 7.26 -14.49
N GLU A 106 -3.92 6.37 -13.51
CA GLU A 106 -5.16 5.90 -12.86
C GLU A 106 -5.59 6.79 -11.70
N ASN A 107 -4.75 7.76 -11.30
CA ASN A 107 -4.93 8.62 -10.14
C ASN A 107 -5.28 7.83 -8.86
N ILE A 108 -4.41 6.89 -8.50
CA ILE A 108 -4.57 6.03 -7.33
C ILE A 108 -3.41 6.19 -6.33
N ASP A 109 -3.68 5.90 -5.07
CA ASP A 109 -2.70 5.87 -3.99
C ASP A 109 -1.95 4.52 -3.92
N ILE A 110 -0.99 4.42 -2.98
CA ILE A 110 -0.17 3.21 -2.76
C ILE A 110 -0.95 1.97 -2.30
N TYR A 111 -2.25 2.11 -2.03
CA TYR A 111 -3.19 1.05 -1.66
C TYR A 111 -4.21 0.77 -2.77
N GLY A 112 -4.08 1.40 -3.94
CA GLY A 112 -4.97 1.20 -5.08
C GLY A 112 -6.27 2.01 -5.01
N LYS A 113 -6.41 2.94 -4.05
CA LYS A 113 -7.61 3.77 -3.89
C LYS A 113 -7.50 5.04 -4.72
N LYS A 114 -8.60 5.47 -5.35
CA LYS A 114 -8.62 6.72 -6.11
C LYS A 114 -8.31 7.90 -5.20
N ASN A 115 -7.47 8.82 -5.67
CA ASN A 115 -7.26 10.08 -4.98
C ASN A 115 -8.42 11.03 -5.32
N ASP A 116 -9.45 11.03 -4.49
CA ASP A 116 -10.61 11.93 -4.62
C ASP A 116 -10.23 13.44 -4.56
N ARG A 117 -8.97 13.74 -4.19
CA ARG A 117 -8.44 15.11 -4.12
C ARG A 117 -8.26 15.79 -5.48
N GLN A 118 -8.07 15.07 -6.58
CA GLN A 118 -7.87 15.69 -7.90
C GLN A 118 -9.17 16.15 -8.58
N GLU A 119 -10.30 15.50 -8.31
CA GLU A 119 -11.60 15.92 -8.89
C GLU A 119 -12.03 17.32 -8.44
N ASN A 120 -11.70 17.71 -7.21
CA ASN A 120 -12.06 19.02 -6.66
C ASN A 120 -11.18 20.18 -7.16
N TYR A 121 -9.97 19.91 -7.63
CA TYR A 121 -9.12 20.94 -8.25
C TYR A 121 -9.57 21.25 -9.69
N ASN A 122 -9.93 20.23 -10.48
CA ASN A 122 -10.39 20.42 -11.86
C ASN A 122 -11.80 21.06 -11.95
N LYS A 123 -12.68 20.85 -10.97
CA LYS A 123 -13.99 21.53 -10.92
C LYS A 123 -13.89 23.02 -10.56
N LYS A 124 -12.85 23.46 -9.85
CA LYS A 124 -12.64 24.87 -9.49
C LYS A 124 -12.00 25.70 -10.62
N GLY A 125 -11.34 25.07 -11.58
CA GLY A 125 -10.71 25.73 -12.74
C GLY A 125 -11.66 26.03 -13.90
N LEU A 126 -12.91 25.55 -13.87
CA LEU A 126 -13.87 25.71 -14.96
C LEU A 126 -14.96 26.76 -14.67
N LYS A 127 -14.61 27.90 -14.04
CA LYS A 127 -15.44 29.10 -14.18
C LYS A 127 -14.99 29.82 -15.46
N LYS A 128 -15.46 29.34 -16.60
CA LYS A 128 -15.33 30.06 -17.88
C LYS A 128 -15.98 31.43 -17.70
N SER A 129 -15.19 32.48 -17.91
CA SER A 129 -15.64 33.85 -18.07
C SER A 129 -16.60 33.92 -19.25
N THR A 130 -17.89 34.08 -18.98
CA THR A 130 -18.90 34.39 -19.99
C THR A 130 -19.36 35.82 -19.77
N THR A 131 -18.85 36.76 -20.55
CA THR A 131 -19.49 38.05 -20.92
C THR A 131 -18.79 38.50 -22.21
N ALA A 132 -19.30 38.10 -23.39
CA ALA A 132 -20.13 38.90 -24.30
C ALA A 132 -19.43 40.23 -24.67
N GLN A 133 -18.64 40.28 -25.75
CA GLN A 133 -19.04 40.65 -27.13
C GLN A 133 -19.99 41.86 -27.26
N ARG A 134 -19.39 42.94 -27.78
CA ARG A 134 -19.94 44.15 -28.45
C ARG A 134 -20.61 45.23 -27.60
#